data_AF-A0A2R7M0Y9-F1
#
_entry.id   AF-A0A2R7M0Y9-F1
#
_cell.length_a   1.000
_cell.length_b   1.000
_cell.length_c   1.000
_cell.angle_alpha   90.00
_cell.angle_beta   90.00
_cell.angle_gamma   90.00
#
_symmetry.space_group_name_H-M   'P 1'
#
loop_
_entity.id
_entity.type
_entity.pdbx_description
1 polymer ?
#
loop_
_entity_poly.entity_id
_entity_poly.type
_entity_poly.pdbx_seq_one_letter_code
_entity_poly.pdbx_strand_id
1 'polypeptide(L)' 'MSTIITEEEKLNHPYYKLMELRGDLLETELNSWSRLDLIEWLCWNDRNGVYKDEDSLQEFGNIVSKEEAIEIISRQITQA' A
#
# COMPACT_ATOMS: atom_id res chain seq x y z
N MET A 1 1.22 -23.68 3.14
CA MET A 1 -0.16 -23.22 3.41
C MET A 1 -0.20 -21.75 3.04
N SER A 2 -0.50 -21.46 1.77
CA SER A 2 -0.59 -20.09 1.29
C SER A 2 -1.97 -19.58 1.71
N THR A 3 -2.02 -18.64 2.66
CA THR A 3 -3.26 -17.99 3.06
C THR A 3 -3.76 -17.16 1.87
N ILE A 4 -4.62 -17.78 1.07
CA ILE A 4 -5.34 -17.12 0.00
C ILE A 4 -6.30 -16.17 0.71
N ILE A 5 -5.89 -14.91 0.90
CA ILE A 5 -6.82 -13.86 1.33
C ILE A 5 -7.84 -13.77 0.19
N THR A 6 -9.03 -14.30 0.43
CA THR A 6 -10.16 -14.30 -0.50
C THR A 6 -10.58 -12.85 -0.76
N GLU A 7 -11.10 -12.55 -1.96
CA GLU A 7 -11.57 -11.20 -2.32
C GLU A 7 -12.63 -10.65 -1.33
N GLU A 8 -13.33 -11.54 -0.62
CA GLU A 8 -14.27 -11.22 0.46
C GLU A 8 -13.59 -10.70 1.75
N GLU A 9 -12.39 -11.17 2.07
CA GLU A 9 -11.57 -10.65 3.18
C GLU A 9 -10.91 -9.31 2.81
N LYS A 10 -10.65 -9.10 1.51
CA LYS A 10 -10.21 -7.80 0.98
C LYS A 10 -11.30 -6.72 1.19
N LEU A 11 -12.56 -7.06 1.00
CA LEU A 11 -13.70 -6.12 1.12
C LEU A 11 -13.96 -5.64 2.56
N ASN A 12 -13.57 -6.41 3.58
CA ASN A 12 -13.71 -6.00 4.99
C ASN A 12 -12.47 -5.31 5.56
N HIS A 13 -11.40 -5.18 4.76
CA HIS A 13 -10.17 -4.58 5.26
C HIS A 13 -10.30 -3.04 5.28
N PRO A 14 -9.85 -2.35 6.34
CA PRO A 14 -9.83 -0.88 6.41
C PRO A 14 -9.13 -0.21 5.22
N TYR A 15 -8.31 -0.97 4.50
CA TYR A 15 -7.59 -0.59 3.29
C TYR A 15 -8.49 -0.28 2.09
N TYR A 16 -9.68 -0.90 2.00
CA TYR A 16 -10.63 -0.61 0.93
C TYR A 16 -11.20 0.80 1.09
N LYS A 17 -11.49 1.20 2.33
CA LYS A 17 -11.97 2.56 2.65
C LYS A 17 -10.98 3.63 2.22
N LEU A 18 -9.68 3.33 2.23
CA LEU A 18 -8.64 4.23 1.75
C LEU A 18 -8.76 4.52 0.25
N MET A 19 -9.20 3.55 -0.58
CA MET A 19 -9.44 3.75 -2.02
C MET A 19 -10.60 4.72 -2.29
N GLU A 20 -11.51 4.89 -1.32
CA GLU A 20 -12.59 5.86 -1.41
C GLU A 20 -12.13 7.29 -1.04
N LEU A 21 -11.00 7.42 -0.35
CA LEU A 21 -10.43 8.72 0.02
C LEU A 21 -9.72 9.36 -1.18
N ARG A 22 -9.84 10.69 -1.31
CA ARG A 22 -9.18 11.48 -2.36
C ARG A 22 -8.69 12.82 -1.82
N GLY A 23 -7.66 13.38 -2.46
CA GLY A 23 -7.09 14.69 -2.11
C GLY A 23 -6.48 14.71 -0.71
N ASP A 24 -6.67 15.82 0.01
CA ASP A 24 -6.16 16.04 1.39
C ASP A 24 -6.53 14.92 2.38
N LEU A 25 -7.71 14.31 2.24
CA LEU A 25 -8.15 13.24 3.15
C LEU A 25 -7.29 11.99 3.00
N LEU A 26 -6.90 11.66 1.76
CA LEU A 26 -6.04 10.53 1.48
C LEU A 26 -4.64 10.77 2.06
N GLU A 27 -4.04 11.93 1.79
CA GLU A 27 -2.73 12.29 2.33
C GLU A 27 -2.72 12.31 3.86
N THR A 28 -3.77 12.81 4.50
CA THR A 28 -3.89 12.84 5.97
C THR A 28 -3.90 11.42 6.54
N GLU A 29 -4.67 10.52 5.94
CA GLU A 29 -4.77 9.13 6.40
C GLU A 29 -3.45 8.37 6.18
N LEU A 30 -2.84 8.53 5.00
CA LEU A 30 -1.53 7.97 4.66
C LEU A 30 -0.42 8.49 5.58
N ASN A 31 -0.49 9.77 5.98
CA ASN A 31 0.45 10.33 6.95
C ASN A 31 0.23 9.78 8.37
N SER A 32 -1.00 9.42 8.71
CA SER A 32 -1.35 8.77 9.99
C SER A 32 -0.78 7.35 10.08
N TRP A 33 -0.57 6.68 8.94
CA TRP A 33 -0.09 5.30 8.88
C TRP A 33 1.43 5.18 9.07
N SER A 34 1.86 4.00 9.53
CA SER A 34 3.30 3.69 9.62
C SER A 34 3.83 3.27 8.25
N ARG A 35 5.16 3.33 8.08
CA ARG A 35 5.82 2.81 6.88
C ARG A 35 5.36 1.37 6.56
N LEU A 36 5.35 0.49 7.56
CA LEU A 36 4.93 -0.91 7.39
C LEU A 36 3.48 -1.03 6.92
N ASP A 37 2.53 -0.29 7.52
CA ASP A 37 1.13 -0.28 7.09
C ASP A 37 0.98 0.13 5.62
N LEU A 38 1.74 1.13 5.17
CA LEU A 38 1.74 1.57 3.78
C LEU A 38 2.29 0.48 2.84
N ILE A 39 3.37 -0.19 3.23
CA ILE A 39 3.92 -1.31 2.45
C ILE A 39 2.95 -2.48 2.39
N GLU A 40 2.27 -2.80 3.50
CA GLU A 40 1.25 -3.84 3.54
C GLU A 40 0.07 -3.49 2.63
N TRP A 41 -0.37 -2.23 2.63
CA TRP A 41 -1.41 -1.77 1.71
C TRP A 41 -0.96 -1.90 0.26
N LEU A 42 0.27 -1.49 -0.06
CA LEU A 42 0.81 -1.61 -1.42
C LEU A 42 0.89 -3.07 -1.87
N CYS A 43 1.36 -3.97 -1.01
CA CYS A 43 1.41 -5.41 -1.28
C CYS A 43 0.01 -6.04 -1.39
N TRP A 44 -0.97 -5.49 -0.65
CA TRP A 44 -2.36 -5.92 -0.70
C TRP A 44 -3.07 -5.45 -1.98
N ASN A 45 -2.81 -4.20 -2.38
CA ASN A 45 -3.38 -3.56 -3.56
C ASN A 45 -2.76 -4.18 -4.83
N ASP A 46 -1.44 -4.24 -4.88
CA ASP A 46 -0.68 -4.81 -5.98
C ASP A 46 0.01 -6.10 -5.52
N ARG A 47 -0.62 -7.23 -5.84
CA ARG A 47 -0.16 -8.57 -5.44
C ARG A 47 1.19 -8.98 -6.02
N ASN A 48 1.62 -8.32 -7.11
CA ASN A 48 2.95 -8.53 -7.71
C ASN A 48 3.97 -7.48 -7.24
N GLY A 49 3.58 -6.66 -6.28
CA GLY A 49 4.36 -5.53 -5.80
C GLY A 49 5.56 -5.91 -4.95
N VAL A 50 6.74 -5.49 -5.37
CA VAL A 50 8.02 -5.67 -4.68
C VAL A 50 8.31 -4.51 -3.70
N TYR A 51 7.33 -4.21 -2.84
CA TYR A 51 7.42 -3.06 -1.91
C TYR A 51 8.02 -3.41 -0.54
N LYS A 52 8.12 -4.70 -0.21
CA LYS A 52 8.76 -5.14 1.03
C LYS A 52 10.23 -4.80 1.02
N ASP A 53 10.81 -4.63 2.20
CA ASP A 53 12.23 -4.30 2.35
C ASP A 53 13.14 -5.29 1.61
N GLU A 54 12.86 -6.58 1.74
CA GLU A 54 13.64 -7.65 1.10
C GLU A 54 13.52 -7.61 -0.43
N ASP A 55 12.29 -7.53 -0.95
CA ASP A 55 12.02 -7.46 -2.38
C ASP A 55 12.57 -6.18 -3.02
N SER A 56 12.34 -5.03 -2.39
CA SER A 56 12.78 -3.73 -2.90
C SER A 56 14.30 -3.59 -2.84
N LEU A 57 14.94 -4.10 -1.79
CA LEU A 57 16.40 -4.16 -1.70
C LEU A 57 17.00 -5.11 -2.74
N GLN A 58 16.32 -6.20 -3.07
CA GLN A 58 16.78 -7.14 -4.08
C GLN A 58 16.65 -6.57 -5.51
N GLU A 59 15.52 -5.92 -5.82
CA GLU A 59 15.22 -5.42 -7.17
C GLU A 59 15.84 -4.04 -7.44
N PHE A 60 15.78 -3.14 -6.47
CA PHE A 60 16.19 -1.72 -6.60
C PHE A 60 17.43 -1.36 -5.78
N GLY A 61 17.89 -2.23 -4.87
CA GLY A 61 19.02 -1.94 -4.00
C GLY A 61 18.72 -0.91 -2.91
N ASN A 62 17.45 -0.58 -2.68
CA ASN A 62 17.04 0.35 -1.63
C ASN A 62 15.68 -0.04 -1.05
N ILE A 63 15.36 0.43 0.16
CA ILE A 63 14.07 0.19 0.80
C ILE A 63 13.08 1.32 0.51
N VAL A 64 11.80 0.98 0.36
CA VAL A 64 10.74 1.97 0.19
C VAL A 64 10.57 2.77 1.48
N SER A 65 10.78 4.08 1.37
CA SER A 65 10.60 5.02 2.47
C SER A 65 9.12 5.34 2.69
N LYS A 66 8.79 5.87 3.88
CA LYS A 66 7.40 6.25 4.19
C LYS A 66 6.84 7.22 3.14
N GLU A 67 7.59 8.28 2.84
CA GLU A 67 7.20 9.30 1.86
C GLU A 67 6.99 8.71 0.46
N GLU A 68 7.90 7.84 0.01
CA GLU A 68 7.74 7.14 -1.27
C GLU A 68 6.50 6.25 -1.28
N ALA A 69 6.23 5.50 -0.21
CA ALA A 69 5.04 4.68 -0.13
C ALA A 69 3.76 5.52 -0.23
N ILE A 70 3.71 6.67 0.46
CA ILE A 70 2.59 7.62 0.37
C ILE A 70 2.40 8.10 -1.07
N GLU A 71 3.48 8.51 -1.75
CA GLU A 71 3.42 8.95 -3.14
C GLU A 71 2.91 7.84 -4.09
N ILE A 72 3.42 6.62 -3.94
CA ILE A 72 3.01 5.48 -4.78
C ILE A 72 1.53 5.19 -4.57
N ILE A 73 1.05 5.15 -3.32
CA ILE A 73 -0.37 4.90 -3.01
C ILE A 73 -1.24 6.02 -3.57
N SER A 74 -0.87 7.28 -3.33
CA SER A 74 -1.59 8.44 -3.83
C SER A 74 -1.72 8.43 -5.35
N ARG A 75 -0.63 8.07 -6.06
CA ARG A 75 -0.65 7.89 -7.51
C ARG A 75 -1.56 6.73 -7.94
N GLN A 76 -1.50 5.58 -7.27
CA GLN A 76 -2.37 4.45 -7.60
C GLN A 76 -3.86 4.76 -7.41
N ILE A 77 -4.22 5.52 -6.39
CA ILE A 77 -5.63 5.89 -6.13
C ILE A 77 -6.11 7.02 -7.06
N THR A 78 -5.24 7.99 -7.36
CA THR A 78 -5.61 9.16 -8.17
C THR A 78 -5.57 8.89 -9.67
N GLN A 79 -4.70 7.99 -10.14
CA GLN A 79 -4.55 7.63 -11.56
C GLN A 79 -5.34 6.37 -11.98
N ALA A 80 -6.11 5.75 -11.07
CA ALA A 80 -6.99 4.61 -11.36
C ALA A 80 -8.34 5.01 -11.96
#